data_AF-A0A2S1QX00-F1
#
_entry.id   AF-A0A2S1QX00-F1
#
_cell.length_a   1.000
_cell.length_b   1.000
_cell.length_c   1.000
_cell.angle_alpha   90.00
_cell.angle_beta   90.00
_cell.angle_gamma   90.00
#
_symmetry.space_group_name_H-M   'P 1'
#
loop_
_entity.id
_entity.type
_entity.pdbx_description
1 polymer ?
#
loop_
_entity_poly.entity_id
_entity_poly.type
_entity_poly.pdbx_seq_one_letter_code
_entity_poly.pdbx_strand_id
1 'polypeptide(L)'
;MGGNVDVDKYIPCILDVQVTVIEPLLGTKLYEKIKQDFQDETLEGDYQVLFTNYLRPILRHQVFAEYVEIGSYTVANGGIFKHAPENSETVNKAEVQYLAQTQRSKAQMYIERAERWLRSNPLPEYSGSCNKDIKVSGGWFL
;
A
#
# COMPACT_ATOMS: atom_id res chain seq x y z
N MET A 1 0.46 2.85 -13.93
CA MET A 1 1.39 3.96 -13.72
C MET A 1 2.24 4.04 -14.98
N GLY A 2 2.22 5.19 -15.68
CA GLY A 2 2.96 5.36 -16.94
C GLY A 2 4.46 5.57 -16.68
N GLY A 3 5.30 5.32 -17.69
CA GLY A 3 6.77 5.28 -17.58
C GLY A 3 7.49 6.58 -17.22
N ASN A 4 6.78 7.66 -16.88
CA ASN A 4 7.35 8.96 -16.46
C ASN A 4 6.98 9.36 -15.03
N VAL A 5 6.35 8.46 -14.25
CA VAL A 5 6.15 8.71 -12.83
C VAL A 5 7.45 8.35 -12.12
N ASP A 6 8.12 9.35 -11.54
CA ASP A 6 9.35 9.18 -10.77
C ASP A 6 9.12 8.25 -9.58
N VAL A 7 9.96 7.21 -9.50
CA VAL A 7 9.92 6.18 -8.45
C VAL A 7 10.00 6.80 -7.07
N ASP A 8 10.82 7.84 -6.93
CA ASP A 8 11.07 8.51 -5.65
C ASP A 8 9.83 9.21 -5.11
N LYS A 9 8.89 9.59 -5.98
CA LYS A 9 7.67 10.29 -5.57
C LYS A 9 6.59 9.36 -5.01
N TYR A 10 6.67 8.05 -5.24
CA TYR A 10 5.69 7.09 -4.72
C TYR A 10 6.29 6.06 -3.76
N ILE A 11 7.62 6.00 -3.56
CA ILE A 11 8.25 5.19 -2.51
C ILE A 11 7.63 5.48 -1.12
N PRO A 12 7.42 6.74 -0.70
CA PRO A 12 6.80 7.02 0.60
C PRO A 12 5.40 6.42 0.72
N CYS A 13 4.58 6.49 -0.35
CA CYS A 13 3.26 5.85 -0.38
C CYS A 13 3.37 4.32 -0.30
N ILE A 14 4.39 3.71 -0.93
CA ILE A 14 4.61 2.26 -0.81
C ILE A 14 4.86 1.88 0.65
N LEU A 15 5.75 2.61 1.33
CA LEU A 15 6.08 2.36 2.72
C LEU A 15 4.86 2.58 3.64
N ASP A 16 4.10 3.65 3.40
CA ASP A 16 2.91 3.94 4.18
C ASP A 16 1.88 2.81 4.04
N VAL A 17 1.53 2.42 2.81
CA VAL A 17 0.58 1.31 2.56
C VAL A 17 1.06 -0.02 3.14
N GLN A 18 2.37 -0.29 3.11
CA GLN A 18 2.93 -1.50 3.73
C GLN A 18 2.61 -1.55 5.23
N VAL A 19 2.74 -0.43 5.94
CA VAL A 19 2.50 -0.34 7.39
C VAL A 19 1.02 -0.20 7.71
N THR A 20 0.27 0.60 6.96
CA THR A 20 -1.14 0.94 7.28
C THR A 20 -2.14 -0.08 6.78
N VAL A 21 -1.83 -0.82 5.71
CA VAL A 21 -2.75 -1.78 5.08
C VAL A 21 -2.23 -3.21 5.14
N ILE A 22 -0.97 -3.45 4.74
CA ILE A 22 -0.46 -4.82 4.59
C ILE A 22 -0.13 -5.46 5.95
N GLU A 23 0.56 -4.74 6.84
CA GLU A 23 0.89 -5.28 8.17
C GLU A 23 -0.36 -5.65 8.99
N PRO A 24 -1.42 -4.82 9.08
CA PRO A 24 -2.65 -5.20 9.79
C PRO A 24 -3.40 -6.37 9.16
N LEU A 25 -3.34 -6.50 7.83
CA LEU A 25 -3.98 -7.60 7.10
C LEU A 25 -3.34 -8.96 7.41
N LEU A 26 -2.01 -8.99 7.51
CA LEU A 26 -1.23 -10.23 7.71
C LEU A 26 -0.91 -10.52 9.17
N GLY A 27 -0.80 -9.48 9.99
CA GLY A 27 -0.15 -9.52 11.29
C GLY A 27 1.38 -9.47 11.18
N THR A 28 2.04 -8.95 12.23
CA THR A 28 3.49 -8.69 12.24
C THR A 28 4.34 -9.93 11.94
N LYS A 29 3.95 -11.12 12.42
CA LYS A 29 4.75 -12.34 12.23
C LYS A 29 4.79 -12.78 10.77
N LEU A 30 3.63 -12.85 10.12
CA LEU A 30 3.55 -13.23 8.71
C LEU A 30 4.14 -12.14 7.82
N TYR A 31 3.94 -10.87 8.18
CA TYR A 31 4.54 -9.75 7.46
C TYR A 31 6.08 -9.82 7.45
N GLU A 32 6.71 -9.98 8.62
CA GLU A 32 8.18 -10.07 8.70
C GLU A 32 8.70 -11.31 7.98
N LYS A 33 7.99 -12.45 8.03
CA LYS A 33 8.36 -13.64 7.26
C LYS A 33 8.38 -13.38 5.75
N ILE A 34 7.30 -12.82 5.20
CA ILE A 34 7.23 -12.52 3.76
C ILE A 34 8.31 -11.53 3.35
N LYS A 35 8.57 -10.53 4.19
CA LYS A 35 9.61 -9.53 3.94
C LYS A 35 11.01 -10.15 3.93
N GLN A 36 11.31 -11.02 4.90
CA GLN A 36 12.58 -11.73 4.97
C GLN A 36 12.75 -12.69 3.78
N ASP A 37 11.77 -13.55 3.53
CA ASP A 37 11.81 -14.53 2.43
C ASP A 37 11.91 -13.82 1.05
N PHE A 38 11.32 -12.62 0.91
CA PHE A 38 11.47 -11.80 -0.29
C PHE A 38 12.88 -11.21 -0.44
N GLN A 39 13.50 -10.76 0.66
CA GLN A 39 14.89 -10.23 0.65
C GLN A 39 15.91 -11.33 0.36
N ASP A 40 15.67 -12.53 0.89
CA ASP A 40 16.54 -13.70 0.71
C ASP A 40 16.29 -14.43 -0.63
N GLU A 41 15.33 -13.97 -1.45
CA GLU A 41 14.89 -14.60 -2.70
C GLU A 41 14.40 -16.06 -2.52
N THR A 42 13.89 -16.39 -1.34
CA THR A 42 13.41 -17.74 -0.95
C THR A 42 11.89 -17.85 -0.86
N LEU A 43 11.17 -16.82 -1.30
CA LEU A 43 9.71 -16.77 -1.25
C LEU A 43 9.09 -17.78 -2.22
N GLU A 44 8.61 -18.90 -1.69
CA GLU A 44 8.06 -20.01 -2.47
C GLU A 44 6.67 -20.47 -1.97
N GLY A 45 6.02 -21.33 -2.75
CA GLY A 45 4.77 -22.00 -2.38
C GLY A 45 3.63 -21.03 -2.06
N ASP A 46 2.94 -21.30 -0.95
CA ASP A 46 1.79 -20.52 -0.49
C ASP A 46 2.15 -19.05 -0.19
N TYR A 47 3.37 -18.76 0.27
CA TYR A 47 3.82 -17.38 0.51
C TYR A 47 4.00 -16.60 -0.81
N GLN A 48 4.52 -17.26 -1.84
CA GLN A 48 4.66 -16.67 -3.17
C GLN A 48 3.30 -16.40 -3.82
N VAL A 49 2.35 -17.33 -3.65
CA VAL A 49 0.96 -17.18 -4.11
C VAL A 49 0.29 -16.01 -3.39
N LEU A 50 0.43 -15.92 -2.07
CA LEU A 50 -0.10 -14.83 -1.26
C LEU A 50 0.44 -13.47 -1.73
N PHE A 51 1.76 -13.38 -1.88
CA PHE A 51 2.42 -12.15 -2.29
C PHE A 51 2.04 -11.71 -3.70
N THR A 52 2.13 -12.62 -4.67
CA THR A 52 1.97 -12.29 -6.09
C THR A 52 0.52 -12.00 -6.46
N ASN A 53 -0.42 -12.79 -5.94
CA ASN A 53 -1.83 -12.72 -6.35
C ASN A 53 -2.67 -11.78 -5.49
N TYR A 54 -2.22 -11.44 -4.28
CA TYR A 54 -3.00 -10.61 -3.35
C TYR A 54 -2.24 -9.37 -2.88
N LEU A 55 -1.07 -9.51 -2.27
CA LEU A 55 -0.36 -8.34 -1.70
C LEU A 55 0.10 -7.36 -2.76
N ARG A 56 0.66 -7.85 -3.87
CA ARG A 56 1.11 -7.03 -4.99
C ARG A 56 -0.02 -6.21 -5.63
N PRO A 57 -1.21 -6.76 -5.93
CA PRO A 57 -2.32 -5.94 -6.42
C PRO A 57 -2.88 -4.97 -5.37
N ILE A 58 -2.94 -5.34 -4.08
CA ILE A 58 -3.35 -4.41 -3.01
C ILE A 58 -2.42 -3.20 -2.97
N LEU A 59 -1.11 -3.43 -2.90
CA LEU A 59 -0.09 -2.39 -2.91
C LEU A 59 -0.24 -1.49 -4.13
N ARG A 60 -0.35 -2.07 -5.33
CA ARG A 60 -0.48 -1.29 -6.57
C ARG A 60 -1.69 -0.35 -6.55
N HIS A 61 -2.84 -0.82 -6.08
CA HIS A 61 -4.06 -0.03 -6.09
C HIS A 61 -4.10 1.02 -4.99
N GLN A 62 -3.64 0.70 -3.77
CA GLN A 62 -3.59 1.67 -2.67
C GLN A 62 -2.54 2.75 -2.90
N VAL A 63 -1.33 2.37 -3.31
CA VAL A 63 -0.26 3.32 -3.63
C VAL A 63 -0.71 4.25 -4.75
N PHE A 64 -1.46 3.75 -5.74
CA PHE A 64 -2.04 4.60 -6.76
C PHE A 64 -3.06 5.59 -6.19
N ALA A 65 -3.94 5.14 -5.29
CA ALA A 65 -4.97 5.99 -4.70
C ALA A 65 -4.37 7.12 -3.84
N GLU A 66 -3.32 6.83 -3.07
CA GLU A 66 -2.61 7.85 -2.30
C GLU A 66 -1.80 8.76 -3.22
N TYR A 67 -1.05 8.18 -4.15
CA TYR A 67 -0.20 8.94 -5.06
C TYR A 67 -1.01 9.91 -5.92
N VAL A 68 -2.20 9.53 -6.39
CA VAL A 68 -3.01 10.43 -7.24
C VAL A 68 -3.53 11.65 -6.47
N GLU A 69 -3.72 11.52 -5.14
CA GLU A 69 -4.15 12.63 -4.28
C GLU A 69 -2.99 13.60 -3.98
N ILE A 70 -1.77 13.08 -3.78
CA ILE A 70 -0.62 13.90 -3.42
C ILE A 70 0.25 14.33 -4.61
N GLY A 71 0.21 13.59 -5.72
CA GLY A 71 1.17 13.70 -6.83
C GLY A 71 1.09 15.03 -7.60
N SER A 72 0.02 15.79 -7.41
CA SER A 72 -0.12 17.16 -7.93
C SER A 72 0.70 18.19 -7.15
N TYR A 73 1.13 17.84 -5.94
CA TYR A 73 1.84 18.69 -5.01
C TYR A 73 3.30 18.28 -4.95
N THR A 74 4.20 19.25 -5.00
CA THR A 74 5.63 19.05 -4.76
C THR A 74 6.01 19.86 -3.53
N VAL A 75 6.59 19.19 -2.53
CA VAL A 75 7.12 19.82 -1.33
C VAL A 75 8.62 20.03 -1.54
N ALA A 76 9.07 21.28 -1.44
CA ALA A 76 10.48 21.64 -1.54
C ALA A 76 10.86 22.59 -0.38
N ASN A 77 12.16 22.81 -0.15
CA ASN A 77 12.65 23.69 0.92
C ASN A 77 12.06 25.12 0.87
N GLY A 78 11.57 25.55 -0.30
CA GLY A 78 10.92 26.85 -0.50
C GLY A 78 9.39 26.87 -0.35
N GLY A 79 8.74 25.77 0.03
CA GLY A 79 7.29 25.68 0.21
C GLY A 79 6.61 24.53 -0.55
N ILE A 80 5.28 24.56 -0.58
CA ILE A 80 4.44 23.58 -1.28
C ILE A 80 3.97 24.18 -2.61
N PHE A 81 4.28 23.52 -3.71
CA PHE A 81 3.96 23.96 -5.07
C PHE A 81 2.95 23.01 -5.70
N LYS A 82 1.93 23.55 -6.37
CA LYS A 82 1.01 22.77 -7.20
C LYS A 82 1.46 22.89 -8.65
N HIS A 83 1.78 21.76 -9.29
CA HIS A 83 2.16 21.77 -10.70
C HIS A 83 0.91 22.00 -11.56
N ALA A 84 0.87 23.11 -12.29
CA ALA A 84 -0.18 23.42 -13.27
C ALA A 84 0.49 23.59 -14.65
N PRO A 85 0.17 22.74 -15.65
CA PRO A 85 0.70 22.92 -16.99
C PRO A 85 0.12 24.18 -17.64
N GLU A 86 0.96 25.02 -18.27
CA GLU A 86 0.53 26.29 -18.87
C GLU A 86 -0.46 26.11 -20.04
N ASN A 87 -0.50 24.93 -20.67
CA ASN A 87 -1.32 24.63 -21.86
C ASN A 87 -2.26 23.41 -21.68
N SER A 88 -2.56 23.00 -20.45
CA SER A 88 -3.46 21.86 -20.23
C SER A 88 -4.42 22.10 -19.07
N GLU A 89 -5.64 21.59 -19.21
CA GLU A 89 -6.64 21.67 -18.17
C GLU A 89 -6.20 20.85 -16.96
N THR A 90 -6.07 21.52 -15.81
CA THR A 90 -5.77 20.84 -14.55
C THR A 90 -7.00 20.06 -14.12
N VAL A 91 -6.86 18.74 -13.97
CA VAL A 91 -7.93 17.83 -13.51
C VAL A 91 -8.57 18.38 -12.23
N ASN A 92 -9.90 18.32 -12.16
CA ASN A 92 -10.61 18.82 -10.99
C ASN A 92 -10.34 17.92 -9.77
N LYS A 93 -10.23 18.53 -8.58
CA LYS A 93 -10.05 17.79 -7.31
C LYS A 93 -11.12 16.73 -7.11
N ALA A 94 -12.37 17.00 -7.51
CA ALA A 94 -13.46 16.03 -7.41
C ALA A 94 -13.24 14.78 -8.29
N GLU A 95 -12.69 14.95 -9.48
CA GLU A 95 -12.37 13.84 -10.39
C GLU A 95 -11.19 13.02 -9.87
N VAL A 96 -10.18 13.69 -9.31
CA VAL A 96 -9.05 13.03 -8.63
C VAL A 96 -9.53 12.18 -7.46
N GLN A 97 -10.41 12.73 -6.61
CA GLN A 97 -11.00 12.01 -5.48
C GLN A 97 -11.84 10.82 -5.94
N TYR A 98 -12.63 10.97 -7.01
CA TYR A 98 -13.39 9.87 -7.60
C TYR A 98 -12.49 8.74 -8.11
N LEU A 99 -11.39 9.10 -8.78
CA LEU A 99 -10.41 8.14 -9.27
C LEU A 99 -9.68 7.42 -8.12
N ALA A 100 -9.25 8.15 -7.09
CA ALA A 100 -8.65 7.59 -5.89
C ALA A 100 -9.61 6.61 -5.21
N GLN A 101 -10.88 7.00 -5.03
CA GLN A 101 -11.91 6.16 -4.44
C GLN A 101 -12.14 4.87 -5.24
N THR A 102 -12.18 4.96 -6.57
CA THR A 102 -12.32 3.79 -7.45
C THR A 102 -11.17 2.80 -7.24
N GLN A 103 -9.96 3.29 -7.02
CA GLN A 103 -8.77 2.46 -6.81
C GLN A 103 -8.76 1.87 -5.40
N ARG A 104 -9.20 2.63 -4.38
CA ARG A 104 -9.45 2.10 -3.03
C ARG A 104 -10.48 0.96 -3.04
N SER A 105 -11.56 1.09 -3.79
CA SER A 105 -12.55 0.01 -3.94
C SER A 105 -11.96 -1.25 -4.58
N LYS A 106 -11.06 -1.11 -5.57
CA LYS A 106 -10.33 -2.26 -6.14
C LYS A 106 -9.39 -2.90 -5.12
N ALA A 107 -8.65 -2.10 -4.36
CA ALA A 107 -7.80 -2.61 -3.28
C ALA A 107 -8.61 -3.38 -2.25
N GLN A 108 -9.76 -2.83 -1.82
CA GLN A 108 -10.66 -3.48 -0.87
C GLN A 108 -11.12 -4.86 -1.35
N MET A 109 -11.50 -4.99 -2.63
CA MET A 109 -11.84 -6.30 -3.22
C MET A 109 -10.68 -7.30 -3.09
N TYR A 110 -9.44 -6.87 -3.33
CA TYR A 110 -8.28 -7.76 -3.17
C TYR A 110 -7.98 -8.09 -1.70
N ILE A 111 -8.19 -7.16 -0.77
CA ILE A 111 -8.08 -7.39 0.68
C ILE A 111 -9.05 -8.49 1.11
N GLU A 112 -10.33 -8.38 0.75
CA GLU A 112 -11.34 -9.39 1.08
C GLU A 112 -11.00 -10.77 0.49
N ARG A 113 -10.45 -10.79 -0.72
CA ARG A 113 -9.97 -12.03 -1.35
C ARG A 113 -8.76 -12.61 -0.64
N ALA A 114 -7.83 -11.77 -0.19
CA ALA A 114 -6.66 -12.17 0.58
C ALA A 114 -7.07 -12.80 1.92
N GLU A 115 -7.97 -12.16 2.65
CA GLU A 115 -8.52 -12.68 3.90
C GLU A 115 -9.20 -14.04 3.70
N ARG A 116 -10.01 -14.17 2.65
CA ARG A 116 -10.66 -15.45 2.33
C ARG A 116 -9.63 -16.54 2.04
N TRP A 117 -8.59 -16.21 1.27
CA TRP A 117 -7.53 -17.16 0.93
C TRP A 117 -6.72 -17.56 2.16
N LEU A 118 -6.39 -16.63 3.05
CA LEU A 118 -5.68 -16.88 4.32
C LEU A 118 -6.49 -17.78 5.27
N ARG A 119 -7.82 -17.65 5.28
CA ARG A 119 -8.69 -18.56 6.05
C ARG A 119 -8.72 -19.97 5.49
N SER A 120 -8.60 -20.12 4.17
CA SER A 120 -8.59 -21.44 3.52
C SER A 120 -7.22 -22.12 3.52
N ASN A 121 -6.13 -21.35 3.65
CA ASN A 121 -4.75 -21.84 3.63
C ASN A 121 -4.06 -21.41 4.93
N PRO A 122 -4.16 -22.24 6.00
CA PRO A 122 -3.62 -21.87 7.30
C PRO A 122 -2.09 -21.85 7.25
N LEU A 123 -1.52 -20.65 7.32
CA LEU A 123 -0.08 -20.46 7.48
C LEU A 123 0.26 -20.46 8.98
N PRO A 124 1.35 -21.13 9.41
CA PRO A 124 1.75 -21.20 10.83
C PRO A 124 1.92 -19.84 11.51
N GLU A 125 2.38 -18.85 10.75
CA GLU A 125 2.67 -17.49 11.18
C GLU A 125 1.42 -16.60 11.17
N TYR A 126 0.36 -17.05 10.49
CA TYR A 126 -0.93 -16.38 10.47
C TYR A 126 -1.76 -16.80 11.69
N SER A 127 -1.57 -16.08 12.80
CA SER A 127 -2.56 -16.12 13.88
C SER A 127 -3.77 -15.33 13.39
N GLY A 128 -4.76 -16.02 12.82
CA GLY A 128 -5.95 -15.41 12.20
C GLY A 128 -6.47 -14.21 12.96
N SER A 129 -6.90 -13.18 12.22
CA SER A 129 -7.26 -11.83 12.69
C SER A 129 -8.03 -11.79 14.02
N CYS A 130 -7.31 -11.92 15.11
CA CYS A 130 -7.79 -11.68 16.46
C CYS A 130 -6.85 -10.69 17.10
N ASN A 131 -6.97 -9.42 16.69
CA ASN A 131 -6.76 -8.26 17.56
C ASN A 131 -5.55 -8.40 18.52
N LYS A 132 -4.34 -8.56 17.97
CA LYS A 132 -3.11 -8.52 18.77
C LYS A 132 -2.38 -7.24 18.45
N ASP A 133 -2.67 -6.24 19.29
CA ASP A 133 -1.83 -5.11 19.64
C ASP A 133 -1.03 -4.52 18.48
N ILE A 134 -1.69 -3.68 17.69
CA ILE A 134 -0.98 -2.61 16.96
C ILE A 134 -0.37 -1.70 18.04
N LYS A 135 0.86 -2.02 18.45
CA LYS A 135 1.66 -1.10 19.26
C LYS A 135 2.12 0.01 18.35
N VAL A 136 1.33 1.08 18.28
CA VAL A 136 1.83 2.38 17.83
C VAL A 136 2.84 2.84 18.88
N SER A 137 4.08 2.38 18.75
CA SER A 137 5.22 2.88 19.52
C SER A 137 5.61 4.26 18.97
N GLY A 138 4.78 5.25 19.24
CA GLY A 138 4.97 6.65 18.85
C GLY A 138 4.89 7.62 20.04
N GLY A 139 5.25 7.16 21.24
CA GLY A 139 5.18 7.97 22.47
C GLY A 139 6.55 8.17 23.11
N TRP A 140 7.49 8.77 22.37
CA TRP A 140 8.58 9.54 22.98
C TRP A 140 8.23 11.02 22.85
N PHE A 141 8.59 11.80 23.88
CA PHE A 141 8.33 13.22 24.14
C PHE A 141 7.07 13.52 24.96
N LEU A 142 7.21 13.41 26.29
CA LEU A 142 7.26 14.56 27.21
C LEU A 142 8.14 14.21 28.43
#